data_AF-A0A7X1ZGM5-F1
#
_entry.id   AF-A0A7X1ZGM5-F1
#
_cell.length_a   1.000
_cell.length_b   1.000
_cell.length_c   1.000
_cell.angle_alpha   90.00
_cell.angle_beta   90.00
_cell.angle_gamma   90.00
#
_symmetry.space_group_name_H-M   'P 1'
#
loop_
_entity.id
_entity.type
_entity.pdbx_description
1 polymer ?
#
loop_
_entity_poly.entity_id
_entity_poly.type
_entity_poly.pdbx_seq_one_letter_code
_entity_poly.pdbx_strand_id
1 'polypeptide(L)'
;MAERDQPMTAPRLAILSDLHLEFDRAEPGARRLLKGRRRLDPTPVDDDGHPLYGPRLDALRDADLILAVGDIDVRTWPVPWLEAAGRYAGCPVVFVPGNHEFYGRPVENALEDLRAGCAATDGRVTLLDDARLDLEIGGRRVAVLGCTLWTDHHLFGADRVRAVRARCDAGMTDHRVMRRARGRMRWTPEAVALTHARSRAWLAEALPAARREADTVVVATHHAPSLRSVPEWHRRDLLSAAYASDLEALMAGPDAPDLWAHGHIHWPVDYTCGRTRVASAPRGYLGEPGEATWRPHLIDLPPAAHTDPPPD
;
A
#
# COMPACT_ATOMS: atom_id res chain seq x y z
N MET A 1 19.30 -29.46 -31.47
CA MET A 1 19.22 -27.99 -31.51
C MET A 1 18.95 -27.54 -30.09
N ALA A 2 19.95 -26.97 -29.43
CA ALA A 2 19.75 -26.39 -28.10
C ALA A 2 18.93 -25.11 -28.29
N GLU A 3 17.71 -25.08 -27.75
CA GLU A 3 17.01 -23.83 -27.49
C GLU A 3 17.94 -22.98 -26.63
N ARG A 4 18.32 -21.83 -27.17
CA ARG A 4 19.03 -20.82 -26.39
C ARG A 4 18.01 -20.31 -25.38
N ASP A 5 18.18 -20.68 -24.11
CA ASP A 5 17.55 -20.00 -22.98
C ASP A 5 17.76 -18.50 -23.19
N GLN A 6 16.69 -17.80 -23.56
CA GLN A 6 16.67 -16.35 -23.40
C GLN A 6 16.77 -16.09 -21.90
N PRO A 7 17.66 -15.20 -21.43
CA PRO A 7 17.71 -14.87 -20.02
C PRO A 7 16.32 -14.33 -19.63
N MET A 8 15.60 -15.05 -18.79
CA MET A 8 14.31 -14.58 -18.28
C MET A 8 14.56 -13.23 -17.59
N THR A 9 13.89 -12.18 -18.08
CA THR A 9 13.97 -10.87 -17.45
C THR A 9 13.44 -10.98 -16.02
N ALA A 10 14.06 -10.25 -15.08
CA ALA A 10 13.64 -10.29 -13.69
C ALA A 10 12.17 -9.85 -13.59
N PRO A 11 11.33 -10.55 -12.79
CA PRO A 11 9.96 -10.13 -12.56
C PRO A 11 9.89 -8.70 -12.05
N ARG A 12 8.95 -7.91 -12.56
CA ARG A 12 8.78 -6.49 -12.21
C ARG A 12 7.53 -6.26 -11.40
N LEU A 13 7.71 -5.60 -10.25
CA LEU A 13 6.63 -5.13 -9.40
C LEU A 13 6.47 -3.62 -9.61
N ALA A 14 5.24 -3.17 -9.89
CA ALA A 14 4.90 -1.75 -9.91
C ALA A 14 4.29 -1.33 -8.58
N ILE A 15 4.88 -0.34 -7.91
CA ILE A 15 4.30 0.29 -6.71
C ILE A 15 3.51 1.51 -7.14
N LEU A 16 2.31 1.66 -6.60
CA LEU A 16 1.53 2.90 -6.64
C LEU A 16 0.78 3.10 -5.31
N SER A 17 0.65 4.35 -4.87
CA SER A 17 -0.10 4.69 -3.66
C SER A 17 -0.60 6.13 -3.73
N ASP A 18 -1.50 6.49 -2.82
CA ASP A 18 -1.93 7.89 -2.60
C ASP A 18 -2.41 8.55 -3.89
N LEU A 19 -3.17 7.81 -4.71
CA LEU A 19 -3.70 8.32 -5.97
C LEU A 19 -4.82 9.35 -5.75
N HIS A 20 -5.53 9.22 -4.62
CA HIS A 20 -6.65 10.07 -4.22
C HIS A 20 -7.64 10.37 -5.34
N LEU A 21 -8.10 9.30 -6.01
CA LEU A 21 -8.97 9.41 -7.18
C LEU A 21 -10.29 10.11 -6.87
N GLU A 22 -10.69 10.25 -5.60
CA GLU A 22 -11.86 11.03 -5.18
C GLU A 22 -11.82 12.48 -5.62
N PHE A 23 -10.62 13.05 -5.77
CA PHE A 23 -10.47 14.40 -6.30
C PHE A 23 -10.55 14.41 -7.83
N ASP A 24 -9.95 13.44 -8.52
CA ASP A 24 -10.11 13.32 -9.98
C ASP A 24 -11.57 13.08 -10.38
N ARG A 25 -12.31 12.24 -9.65
CA ARG A 25 -13.73 11.99 -9.92
C ARG A 25 -14.61 13.21 -9.66
N ALA A 26 -14.15 14.14 -8.82
CA ALA A 26 -14.86 15.38 -8.54
C ALA A 26 -14.69 16.42 -9.67
N GLU A 27 -13.65 16.30 -10.51
CA GLU A 27 -13.42 17.18 -11.65
C GLU A 27 -14.61 17.13 -12.65
N PRO A 28 -14.97 18.26 -13.30
CA PRO A 28 -16.17 18.34 -14.14
C PRO A 28 -16.26 17.27 -15.23
N GLY A 29 -15.13 16.93 -15.85
CA GLY A 29 -15.04 15.90 -16.89
C GLY A 29 -15.38 14.50 -16.36
N ALA A 30 -14.68 14.05 -15.32
CA ALA A 30 -14.90 12.76 -14.71
C ALA A 30 -16.30 12.65 -14.08
N ARG A 31 -16.78 13.73 -13.42
CA ARG A 31 -18.12 13.79 -12.85
C ARG A 31 -19.21 13.57 -13.91
N ARG A 32 -19.02 14.07 -15.13
CA ARG A 32 -19.93 13.83 -16.25
C ARG A 32 -19.91 12.36 -16.70
N LEU A 33 -18.73 11.76 -16.79
CA LEU A 33 -18.54 10.34 -17.17
C LEU A 33 -19.14 9.37 -16.15
N LEU A 34 -19.14 9.75 -14.87
CA LEU A 34 -19.58 8.92 -13.75
C LEU A 34 -21.04 9.18 -13.34
N LYS A 35 -21.75 10.09 -14.01
CA LYS A 35 -23.12 10.44 -13.67
C LYS A 35 -24.03 9.21 -13.72
N GLY A 36 -24.67 8.89 -12.60
CA GLY A 36 -25.60 7.76 -12.47
C GLY A 36 -24.94 6.42 -12.17
N ARG A 37 -23.60 6.34 -12.15
CA ARG A 37 -22.85 5.13 -11.78
C ARG A 37 -22.82 4.91 -10.27
N ARG A 38 -22.81 3.65 -9.87
CA ARG A 38 -22.61 3.17 -8.49
C ARG A 38 -21.13 2.85 -8.25
N ARG A 39 -20.75 2.68 -6.98
CA ARG A 39 -19.36 2.52 -6.54
C ARG A 39 -18.62 1.31 -7.12
N LEU A 40 -19.36 0.25 -7.42
CA LEU A 40 -18.83 -1.01 -7.95
C LEU A 40 -19.17 -1.19 -9.44
N ASP A 41 -19.74 -0.16 -10.08
CA ASP A 41 -19.91 -0.20 -11.52
C ASP A 41 -18.52 -0.19 -12.17
N PRO A 42 -18.32 -0.90 -13.30
CA PRO A 42 -17.04 -0.92 -13.99
C PRO A 42 -16.53 0.50 -14.28
N THR A 43 -15.22 0.70 -14.13
CA THR A 43 -14.57 1.96 -14.45
C THR A 43 -14.64 2.23 -15.95
N PRO A 44 -15.07 3.43 -16.39
CA PRO A 44 -14.97 3.82 -17.80
C PRO A 44 -13.52 3.79 -18.28
N VAL A 45 -13.29 3.27 -19.49
CA VAL A 45 -11.98 3.20 -20.13
C VAL A 45 -11.98 3.84 -21.51
N ASP A 46 -10.81 4.23 -22.01
CA ASP A 46 -10.62 4.66 -23.41
C ASP A 46 -10.49 3.47 -24.37
N ASP A 47 -10.22 3.77 -25.64
CA ASP A 47 -10.07 2.77 -26.71
C ASP A 47 -8.86 1.83 -26.48
N ASP A 48 -7.86 2.27 -25.71
CA ASP A 48 -6.68 1.49 -25.32
C ASP A 48 -6.90 0.71 -24.01
N GLY A 49 -8.09 0.81 -23.41
CA GLY A 49 -8.45 0.20 -22.13
C GLY A 49 -7.93 0.94 -20.90
N HIS A 50 -7.36 2.14 -21.05
CA HIS A 50 -6.87 2.96 -19.93
C HIS A 50 -8.04 3.58 -19.16
N PRO A 51 -8.04 3.59 -17.81
CA PRO A 51 -9.07 4.28 -17.03
C PRO A 51 -9.23 5.77 -17.42
N LEU A 52 -10.45 6.23 -17.71
CA LEU A 52 -10.71 7.60 -18.19
C LEU A 52 -10.43 8.73 -17.18
N TYR A 53 -9.99 8.39 -15.96
CA TYR A 53 -9.60 9.34 -14.93
C TYR A 53 -8.49 8.76 -14.05
N GLY A 54 -7.77 9.65 -13.37
CA GLY A 54 -6.55 9.32 -12.62
C GLY A 54 -5.29 9.54 -13.47
N PRO A 55 -4.13 9.12 -12.94
CA PRO A 55 -2.85 9.37 -13.60
C PRO A 55 -2.62 8.50 -14.83
N ARG A 56 -1.59 8.85 -15.61
CA ARG A 56 -1.09 8.01 -16.71
C ARG A 56 -0.49 6.72 -16.16
N LEU A 57 -0.87 5.59 -16.76
CA LEU A 57 -0.49 4.25 -16.30
C LEU A 57 0.40 3.51 -17.30
N ASP A 58 0.93 4.19 -18.32
CA ASP A 58 1.66 3.56 -19.43
C ASP A 58 2.81 2.65 -18.93
N ALA A 59 3.52 3.08 -17.87
CA ALA A 59 4.60 2.32 -17.25
C ALA A 59 4.16 1.01 -16.58
N LEU A 60 2.87 0.83 -16.27
CA LEU A 60 2.37 -0.43 -15.70
C LEU A 60 2.38 -1.58 -16.71
N ARG A 61 2.46 -1.31 -18.02
CA ARG A 61 2.52 -2.35 -19.05
C ARG A 61 3.81 -3.19 -19.00
N ASP A 62 4.83 -2.70 -18.31
CA ASP A 62 6.10 -3.41 -18.08
C ASP A 62 6.12 -4.17 -16.75
N ALA A 63 4.99 -4.27 -16.04
CA ALA A 63 4.90 -4.90 -14.73
C ALA A 63 4.20 -6.27 -14.76
N ASP A 64 4.71 -7.21 -13.97
CA ASP A 64 4.13 -8.53 -13.76
C ASP A 64 3.16 -8.57 -12.57
N LEU A 65 3.23 -7.56 -11.69
CA LEU A 65 2.34 -7.37 -10.55
C LEU A 65 2.21 -5.89 -10.21
N ILE A 66 0.99 -5.43 -9.98
CA ILE A 66 0.72 -4.11 -9.40
C ILE A 66 0.51 -4.26 -7.89
N LEU A 67 1.27 -3.49 -7.12
CA LEU A 67 1.11 -3.34 -5.68
C LEU A 67 0.54 -1.95 -5.38
N ALA A 68 -0.76 -1.90 -5.10
CA ALA A 68 -1.51 -0.70 -4.77
C ALA A 68 -1.54 -0.50 -3.24
N VAL A 69 -0.80 0.48 -2.73
CA VAL A 69 -0.48 0.62 -1.29
C VAL A 69 -1.24 1.78 -0.62
N GLY A 70 -2.56 1.69 -0.69
CA GLY A 70 -3.49 2.55 0.04
C GLY A 70 -3.70 3.94 -0.56
N ASP A 71 -4.77 4.58 -0.09
CA ASP A 71 -5.23 5.90 -0.54
C ASP A 71 -5.39 5.98 -2.06
N ILE A 72 -5.90 4.91 -2.64
CA ILE A 72 -6.28 4.86 -4.05
C ILE A 72 -7.55 5.68 -4.23
N ASP A 73 -8.51 5.49 -3.32
CA ASP A 73 -9.80 6.15 -3.35
C ASP A 73 -10.54 5.97 -2.00
N VAL A 74 -11.78 6.45 -1.91
CA VAL A 74 -12.64 6.27 -0.73
C VAL A 74 -13.61 5.10 -0.87
N ARG A 75 -13.78 4.32 0.22
CA ARG A 75 -14.71 3.18 0.31
C ARG A 75 -14.42 2.16 -0.79
N THR A 76 -15.44 1.67 -1.52
CA THR A 76 -15.29 0.63 -2.55
C THR A 76 -14.97 1.14 -3.95
N TRP A 77 -14.82 2.45 -4.15
CA TRP A 77 -14.42 2.98 -5.45
C TRP A 77 -13.04 2.53 -5.97
N PRO A 78 -12.02 2.19 -5.13
CA PRO A 78 -10.75 1.69 -5.65
C PRO A 78 -10.93 0.42 -6.48
N VAL A 79 -11.86 -0.46 -6.10
CA VAL A 79 -11.97 -1.83 -6.64
C VAL A 79 -12.15 -1.85 -8.16
N PRO A 80 -13.20 -1.24 -8.75
CA PRO A 80 -13.37 -1.26 -10.21
C PRO A 80 -12.29 -0.46 -10.94
N TRP A 81 -11.64 0.53 -10.30
CA TRP A 81 -10.54 1.28 -10.92
C TRP A 81 -9.26 0.43 -10.98
N LEU A 82 -8.90 -0.24 -9.89
CA LEU A 82 -7.78 -1.16 -9.81
C LEU A 82 -7.97 -2.34 -10.76
N GLU A 83 -9.20 -2.87 -10.87
CA GLU A 83 -9.51 -3.91 -11.83
C GLU A 83 -9.28 -3.44 -13.28
N ALA A 84 -9.68 -2.22 -13.62
CA ALA A 84 -9.41 -1.63 -14.93
C ALA A 84 -7.91 -1.37 -15.15
N ALA A 85 -7.19 -0.89 -14.13
CA ALA A 85 -5.74 -0.69 -14.18
C ALA A 85 -4.98 -2.02 -14.41
N GLY A 86 -5.37 -3.09 -13.71
CA GLY A 86 -4.80 -4.43 -13.92
C GLY A 86 -5.09 -4.98 -15.32
N ARG A 87 -6.32 -4.78 -15.84
CA ARG A 87 -6.65 -5.14 -17.23
C ARG A 87 -5.80 -4.35 -18.25
N TYR A 88 -5.61 -3.05 -18.02
CA TYR A 88 -4.79 -2.21 -18.87
C TYR A 88 -3.33 -2.66 -18.89
N ALA A 89 -2.77 -2.97 -17.71
CA ALA A 89 -1.40 -3.43 -17.55
C ALA A 89 -1.18 -4.87 -18.05
N GLY A 90 -2.21 -5.72 -17.95
CA GLY A 90 -2.11 -7.14 -18.29
C GLY A 90 -1.68 -8.04 -17.11
N CYS A 91 -1.71 -7.54 -15.88
CA CYS A 91 -1.22 -8.24 -14.69
C CYS A 91 -2.18 -8.10 -13.48
N PRO A 92 -2.10 -8.99 -12.48
CA PRO A 92 -2.94 -8.91 -11.29
C PRO A 92 -2.59 -7.71 -10.40
N VAL A 93 -3.52 -7.34 -9.52
CA VAL A 93 -3.36 -6.28 -8.54
C VAL A 93 -3.44 -6.84 -7.12
N VAL A 94 -2.44 -6.53 -6.30
CA VAL A 94 -2.50 -6.67 -4.85
C VAL A 94 -2.77 -5.30 -4.25
N PHE A 95 -3.79 -5.24 -3.38
CA PHE A 95 -4.30 -4.00 -2.84
C PHE A 95 -4.26 -4.01 -1.30
N VAL A 96 -3.61 -3.02 -0.72
CA VAL A 96 -3.66 -2.72 0.71
C VAL A 96 -4.46 -1.43 0.90
N PRO A 97 -5.47 -1.37 1.78
CA PRO A 97 -6.21 -0.14 2.03
C PRO A 97 -5.37 0.85 2.86
N GLY A 98 -5.50 2.13 2.54
CA GLY A 98 -5.02 3.27 3.31
C GLY A 98 -6.12 3.86 4.18
N ASN A 99 -5.89 5.03 4.77
CA ASN A 99 -6.87 5.64 5.67
C ASN A 99 -8.09 6.20 4.90
N HIS A 100 -7.91 6.67 3.66
CA HIS A 100 -9.00 7.23 2.84
C HIS A 100 -10.04 6.19 2.44
N GLU A 101 -9.65 4.93 2.25
CA GLU A 101 -10.58 3.84 2.00
C GLU A 101 -11.64 3.70 3.11
N PHE A 102 -11.31 4.08 4.35
CA PHE A 102 -12.21 4.01 5.50
C PHE A 102 -13.07 5.28 5.69
N TYR A 103 -12.94 6.29 4.82
CA TYR A 103 -13.68 7.55 4.98
C TYR A 103 -15.18 7.40 4.64
N GLY A 104 -16.04 7.86 5.56
CA GLY A 104 -17.49 7.88 5.35
C GLY A 104 -18.18 6.52 5.51
N ARG A 105 -17.50 5.52 6.10
CA ARG A 105 -18.07 4.25 6.54
C ARG A 105 -17.32 3.77 7.79
N PRO A 106 -17.97 3.12 8.79
CA PRO A 106 -17.23 2.60 9.94
C PRO A 106 -16.15 1.61 9.49
N VAL A 107 -14.99 1.61 10.16
CA VAL A 107 -13.79 0.85 9.76
C VAL A 107 -14.10 -0.61 9.45
N GLU A 108 -14.82 -1.30 10.35
CA GLU A 108 -15.12 -2.72 10.17
C GLU A 108 -16.00 -2.97 8.94
N ASN A 109 -16.99 -2.09 8.71
CA ASN A 109 -17.91 -2.20 7.59
C ASN A 109 -17.27 -1.80 6.26
N ALA A 110 -16.38 -0.82 6.25
CA ALA A 110 -15.63 -0.44 5.05
C ALA A 110 -14.75 -1.60 4.58
N LEU A 111 -14.10 -2.27 5.53
CA LEU A 111 -13.28 -3.44 5.26
C LEU A 111 -14.11 -4.64 4.75
N GLU A 112 -15.27 -4.91 5.36
CA GLU A 112 -16.23 -5.92 4.86
C GLU A 112 -16.65 -5.62 3.41
N ASP A 113 -17.00 -4.38 3.11
CA ASP A 113 -17.40 -3.95 1.76
C ASP A 113 -16.24 -4.10 0.75
N LEU A 114 -15.01 -3.72 1.14
CA LEU A 114 -13.82 -3.87 0.31
C LEU A 114 -13.49 -5.32 0.00
N ARG A 115 -13.57 -6.19 1.01
CA ARG A 115 -13.40 -7.65 0.84
C ARG A 115 -14.42 -8.20 -0.15
N ALA A 116 -15.69 -7.84 0.01
CA ALA A 116 -16.76 -8.27 -0.89
C ALA A 116 -16.53 -7.74 -2.32
N GLY A 117 -16.12 -6.48 -2.46
CA GLY A 117 -15.80 -5.89 -3.76
C GLY A 117 -14.65 -6.61 -4.46
N CYS A 118 -13.51 -6.81 -3.78
CA CYS A 118 -12.35 -7.47 -4.37
C CYS A 118 -12.64 -8.94 -4.72
N ALA A 119 -13.38 -9.66 -3.87
CA ALA A 119 -13.81 -11.03 -4.15
C ALA A 119 -14.65 -11.14 -5.44
N ALA A 120 -15.41 -10.10 -5.80
CA ALA A 120 -16.21 -10.06 -7.02
C ALA A 120 -15.38 -9.83 -8.30
N THR A 121 -14.07 -9.58 -8.19
CA THR A 121 -13.18 -9.34 -9.35
C THR A 121 -12.56 -10.61 -9.93
N ASP A 122 -12.95 -11.79 -9.44
CA ASP A 122 -12.45 -13.10 -9.91
C ASP A 122 -10.92 -13.19 -9.88
N GLY A 123 -10.33 -12.78 -8.75
CA GLY A 123 -8.88 -12.83 -8.52
C GLY A 123 -8.05 -11.72 -9.18
N ARG A 124 -8.67 -10.79 -9.93
CA ARG A 124 -7.94 -9.67 -10.56
C ARG A 124 -7.41 -8.65 -9.55
N VAL A 125 -8.16 -8.43 -8.46
CA VAL A 125 -7.76 -7.55 -7.36
C VAL A 125 -7.84 -8.34 -6.06
N THR A 126 -6.70 -8.51 -5.39
CA THR A 126 -6.60 -9.21 -4.12
C THR A 126 -6.35 -8.22 -2.99
N LEU A 127 -7.29 -8.12 -2.05
CA LEU A 127 -7.16 -7.28 -0.86
C LEU A 127 -6.30 -7.96 0.21
N LEU A 128 -5.33 -7.25 0.76
CA LEU A 128 -4.58 -7.66 1.95
C LEU A 128 -4.83 -6.70 3.12
N ASP A 129 -5.26 -7.27 4.24
CA ASP A 129 -5.47 -6.59 5.52
C ASP A 129 -5.13 -7.59 6.63
N ASP A 130 -3.93 -7.45 7.20
CA ASP A 130 -3.29 -8.45 8.05
C ASP A 130 -3.30 -9.84 7.39
N ALA A 131 -2.96 -9.88 6.09
CA ALA A 131 -3.03 -11.09 5.26
C ALA A 131 -1.81 -11.28 4.37
N ARG A 132 -1.54 -12.55 4.03
CA ARG A 132 -0.49 -12.99 3.11
C ARG A 132 -1.11 -13.54 1.83
N LEU A 133 -0.48 -13.24 0.69
CA LEU A 133 -0.75 -13.87 -0.61
C LEU A 133 0.54 -14.43 -1.17
N ASP A 134 0.51 -15.68 -1.59
CA ASP A 134 1.59 -16.33 -2.30
C ASP A 134 1.28 -16.36 -3.81
N LEU A 135 2.25 -15.93 -4.61
CA LEU A 135 2.16 -15.81 -6.07
C LEU A 135 3.34 -16.52 -6.72
N GLU A 136 3.15 -16.96 -7.96
CA GLU A 136 4.25 -17.35 -8.84
C GLU A 136 4.40 -16.29 -9.93
N ILE A 137 5.56 -15.62 -9.97
CA ILE A 137 5.83 -14.53 -10.91
C ILE A 137 7.18 -14.79 -11.58
N GLY A 138 7.17 -14.96 -12.91
CA GLY A 138 8.36 -15.33 -13.69
C GLY A 138 9.11 -16.55 -13.12
N GLY A 139 8.36 -17.59 -12.71
CA GLY A 139 8.90 -18.83 -12.15
C GLY A 139 9.45 -18.71 -10.72
N ARG A 140 9.19 -17.62 -10.01
CA ARG A 140 9.61 -17.40 -8.61
C ARG A 140 8.40 -17.36 -7.68
N ARG A 141 8.54 -17.97 -6.50
CA ARG A 141 7.53 -17.86 -5.43
C ARG A 141 7.71 -16.54 -4.70
N VAL A 142 6.70 -15.69 -4.77
CA VAL A 142 6.67 -14.37 -4.13
C VAL A 142 5.59 -14.35 -3.06
N ALA A 143 5.98 -14.10 -1.81
CA ALA A 143 5.04 -13.88 -0.71
C ALA A 143 4.84 -12.38 -0.50
N VAL A 144 3.59 -11.92 -0.59
CA VAL A 144 3.21 -10.54 -0.28
C VAL A 144 2.44 -10.50 1.03
N LEU A 145 2.94 -9.78 2.02
CA LEU A 145 2.31 -9.55 3.31
C LEU A 145 1.77 -8.12 3.35
N GLY A 146 0.47 -7.94 3.56
CA GLY A 146 -0.16 -6.63 3.48
C GLY A 146 -1.01 -6.27 4.69
N CYS A 147 -0.89 -5.03 5.15
CA CYS A 147 -1.78 -4.43 6.15
C CYS A 147 -1.75 -2.90 6.06
N THR A 148 -2.80 -2.20 6.53
CA THR A 148 -2.76 -0.72 6.61
C THR A 148 -1.67 -0.21 7.56
N LEU A 149 -1.24 -1.08 8.49
CA LEU A 149 -0.27 -0.88 9.57
C LEU A 149 -0.68 0.10 10.66
N TRP A 150 -1.26 1.26 10.33
CA TRP A 150 -1.52 2.35 11.29
C TRP A 150 -0.24 2.73 12.07
N THR A 151 -0.34 3.50 13.14
CA THR A 151 0.84 3.92 13.93
C THR A 151 0.71 3.69 15.42
N ASP A 152 1.83 3.41 16.07
CA ASP A 152 1.91 3.27 17.53
C ASP A 152 2.05 4.61 18.28
N HIS A 153 2.45 5.66 17.55
CA HIS A 153 2.78 7.01 18.05
C HIS A 153 4.11 7.10 18.82
N HIS A 154 4.99 6.09 18.70
CA HIS A 154 6.26 6.01 19.43
C HIS A 154 7.48 6.54 18.66
N LEU A 155 7.30 7.08 17.45
CA LEU A 155 8.38 7.55 16.57
C LEU A 155 9.41 8.48 17.23
N PHE A 156 9.00 9.23 18.27
CA PHE A 156 9.84 10.18 19.00
C PHE A 156 10.15 9.77 20.44
N GLY A 157 9.98 8.49 20.77
CA GLY A 157 10.21 7.95 22.11
C GLY A 157 8.95 7.89 22.99
N ALA A 158 9.00 6.99 23.98
CA ALA A 158 7.86 6.67 24.84
C ALA A 158 7.38 7.86 25.71
N ASP A 159 8.29 8.75 26.08
CA ASP A 159 8.01 9.97 26.86
C ASP A 159 7.19 10.99 26.08
N ARG A 160 7.22 10.95 24.74
CA ARG A 160 6.51 11.88 23.86
C ARG A 160 5.11 11.42 23.45
N VAL A 161 4.77 10.15 23.64
CA VAL A 161 3.53 9.53 23.15
C VAL A 161 2.27 10.30 23.58
N ARG A 162 2.20 10.78 24.82
CA ARG A 162 1.04 11.55 25.29
C ARG A 162 0.85 12.85 24.49
N ALA A 163 1.93 13.58 24.24
CA ALA A 163 1.89 14.82 23.48
C ALA A 163 1.57 14.55 22.01
N VAL A 164 2.15 13.49 21.44
CA VAL A 164 1.85 13.03 20.08
C VAL A 164 0.37 12.72 19.94
N ARG A 165 -0.20 11.85 20.79
CA ARG A 165 -1.62 11.46 20.68
C ARG A 165 -2.57 12.66 20.79
N ALA A 166 -2.28 13.60 21.67
CA ALA A 166 -3.06 14.84 21.76
C ALA A 166 -2.98 15.67 20.46
N ARG A 167 -1.78 15.77 19.87
CA ARG A 167 -1.55 16.46 18.59
C ARG A 167 -2.22 15.74 17.41
N CYS A 168 -2.23 14.41 17.42
CA CYS A 168 -2.92 13.58 16.43
C CYS A 168 -4.44 13.77 16.54
N ASP A 169 -5.03 13.60 17.73
CA ASP A 169 -6.48 13.75 17.93
C ASP A 169 -7.01 15.10 17.47
N ALA A 170 -6.22 16.17 17.65
CA ALA A 170 -6.54 17.51 17.19
C ALA A 170 -6.21 17.76 15.70
N GLY A 171 -5.19 17.09 15.15
CA GLY A 171 -4.59 17.41 13.86
C GLY A 171 -5.01 16.51 12.70
N MET A 172 -5.39 15.26 12.97
CA MET A 172 -5.64 14.26 11.94
C MET A 172 -7.11 14.23 11.53
N THR A 173 -7.36 14.31 10.22
CA THR A 173 -8.71 14.16 9.65
C THR A 173 -9.32 12.81 10.02
N ASP A 174 -8.52 11.75 10.07
CA ASP A 174 -8.91 10.40 10.47
C ASP A 174 -9.75 10.39 11.74
N HIS A 175 -9.26 11.00 12.82
CA HIS A 175 -9.93 11.02 14.11
C HIS A 175 -11.20 11.88 14.12
N ARG A 176 -11.37 12.78 13.14
CA ARG A 176 -12.57 13.60 12.95
C ARG A 176 -13.66 12.82 12.20
N VAL A 177 -13.30 12.14 11.11
CA VAL A 177 -14.27 11.58 10.16
C VAL A 177 -14.50 10.07 10.32
N MET A 178 -13.51 9.33 10.81
CA MET A 178 -13.60 7.88 10.93
C MET A 178 -14.31 7.46 12.22
N ARG A 179 -14.98 6.31 12.14
CA ARG A 179 -15.72 5.69 13.24
C ARG A 179 -15.46 4.19 13.26
N ARG A 180 -15.63 3.57 14.42
CA ARG A 180 -15.52 2.11 14.64
C ARG A 180 -16.70 1.58 15.43
N ALA A 181 -16.72 0.28 15.69
CA ALA A 181 -17.76 -0.43 16.41
C ALA A 181 -19.16 -0.14 15.84
N ARG A 182 -19.26 -0.28 14.51
CA ARG A 182 -20.48 0.00 13.71
C ARG A 182 -20.95 1.46 13.86
N GLY A 183 -19.99 2.39 13.87
CA GLY A 183 -20.27 3.83 13.88
C GLY A 183 -20.44 4.45 15.28
N ARG A 184 -20.42 3.64 16.35
CA ARG A 184 -20.74 4.10 17.71
C ARG A 184 -19.58 4.77 18.44
N MET A 185 -18.35 4.49 18.01
CA MET A 185 -17.15 5.05 18.65
C MET A 185 -16.30 5.81 17.62
N ARG A 186 -15.60 6.84 18.08
CA ARG A 186 -14.56 7.51 17.28
C ARG A 186 -13.39 6.57 17.03
N TRP A 187 -12.71 6.78 15.90
CA TRP A 187 -11.39 6.23 15.66
C TRP A 187 -10.37 7.09 16.39
N THR A 188 -10.07 6.79 17.66
CA THR A 188 -9.15 7.61 18.48
C THR A 188 -7.69 7.19 18.29
N PRO A 189 -6.69 8.00 18.71
CA PRO A 189 -5.29 7.59 18.69
C PRO A 189 -5.02 6.26 19.43
N GLU A 190 -5.74 5.97 20.52
CA GLU A 190 -5.64 4.70 21.23
C GLU A 190 -6.17 3.52 20.39
N ALA A 191 -7.26 3.73 19.66
CA ALA A 191 -7.80 2.72 18.75
C ALA A 191 -6.85 2.44 17.58
N VAL A 192 -6.21 3.49 17.04
CA VAL A 192 -5.16 3.40 16.01
C VAL A 192 -3.97 2.60 16.56
N ALA A 193 -3.44 2.96 17.73
CA ALA A 193 -2.31 2.26 18.33
C ALA A 193 -2.61 0.79 18.65
N LEU A 194 -3.83 0.46 19.09
CA LEU A 194 -4.24 -0.92 19.31
C LEU A 194 -4.30 -1.72 18.01
N THR A 195 -4.79 -1.11 16.93
CA THR A 195 -4.84 -1.75 15.61
C THR A 195 -3.42 -1.97 15.08
N HIS A 196 -2.55 -0.97 15.20
CA HIS A 196 -1.13 -1.08 14.84
C HIS A 196 -0.45 -2.23 15.59
N ALA A 197 -0.66 -2.33 16.91
CA ALA A 197 -0.06 -3.40 17.71
C ALA A 197 -0.46 -4.81 17.22
N ARG A 198 -1.70 -4.97 16.72
CA ARG A 198 -2.18 -6.23 16.13
C ARG A 198 -1.50 -6.51 14.80
N SER A 199 -1.51 -5.55 13.88
CA SER A 199 -0.87 -5.70 12.56
C SER A 199 0.64 -5.96 12.68
N ARG A 200 1.33 -5.25 13.58
CA ARG A 200 2.76 -5.47 13.86
C ARG A 200 3.02 -6.87 14.44
N ALA A 201 2.18 -7.35 15.36
CA ALA A 201 2.32 -8.69 15.90
C ALA A 201 2.10 -9.77 14.82
N TRP A 202 1.07 -9.59 14.00
CA TRP A 202 0.81 -10.47 12.85
C TRP A 202 1.99 -10.48 11.85
N LEU A 203 2.54 -9.31 11.49
CA LEU A 203 3.71 -9.22 10.61
C LEU A 203 4.92 -9.97 11.19
N ALA A 204 5.19 -9.77 12.48
CA ALA A 204 6.30 -10.44 13.17
C ALA A 204 6.15 -11.97 13.21
N GLU A 205 4.91 -12.48 13.24
CA GLU A 205 4.61 -13.91 13.18
C GLU A 205 4.68 -14.47 11.74
N ALA A 206 4.19 -13.72 10.76
CA ALA A 206 4.07 -14.15 9.37
C ALA A 206 5.41 -14.10 8.60
N LEU A 207 6.29 -13.14 8.91
CA LEU A 207 7.57 -12.94 8.22
C LEU A 207 8.47 -14.20 8.23
N PRO A 208 8.71 -14.86 9.38
CA PRO A 208 9.53 -16.07 9.40
C PRO A 208 8.99 -17.21 8.53
N ALA A 209 7.66 -17.36 8.46
CA ALA A 209 7.04 -18.37 7.59
C ALA A 209 7.23 -18.02 6.11
N ALA A 210 6.94 -16.77 5.73
CA ALA A 210 7.14 -16.29 4.37
C ALA A 210 8.60 -16.46 3.90
N ARG A 211 9.56 -16.14 4.77
CA ARG A 211 10.99 -16.25 4.45
C ARG A 211 11.45 -17.69 4.21
N ARG A 212 10.82 -18.68 4.86
CA ARG A 212 11.14 -20.10 4.65
C ARG A 212 10.52 -20.67 3.36
N GLU A 213 9.41 -20.10 2.91
CA GLU A 213 8.55 -20.72 1.90
C GLU A 213 8.61 -20.04 0.53
N ALA A 214 8.99 -18.75 0.48
CA ALA A 214 9.06 -17.96 -0.73
C ALA A 214 10.50 -17.57 -1.09
N ASP A 215 10.74 -17.39 -2.39
CA ASP A 215 12.01 -16.95 -2.93
C ASP A 215 12.20 -15.44 -2.75
N THR A 216 11.10 -14.69 -2.69
CA THR A 216 11.06 -13.25 -2.44
C THR A 216 9.92 -12.91 -1.49
N VAL A 217 10.20 -12.11 -0.47
CA VAL A 217 9.22 -11.63 0.52
C VAL A 217 9.04 -10.12 0.36
N VAL A 218 7.81 -9.71 0.08
CA VAL A 218 7.40 -8.32 -0.04
C VAL A 218 6.45 -7.98 1.10
N VAL A 219 6.72 -6.89 1.81
CA VAL A 219 5.79 -6.29 2.76
C VAL A 219 5.18 -5.04 2.13
N ALA A 220 3.86 -4.87 2.28
CA ALA A 220 3.13 -3.71 1.79
C ALA A 220 2.34 -3.09 2.95
N THR A 221 2.66 -1.85 3.31
CA THR A 221 1.95 -1.13 4.36
C THR A 221 1.56 0.26 3.91
N HIS A 222 0.35 0.73 4.20
CA HIS A 222 0.04 2.12 3.83
C HIS A 222 0.88 3.12 4.64
N HIS A 223 0.89 2.99 5.98
CA HIS A 223 1.72 3.84 6.84
C HIS A 223 3.21 3.47 6.74
N ALA A 224 4.08 4.45 6.91
CA ALA A 224 5.51 4.27 6.68
C ALA A 224 6.20 3.49 7.82
N PRO A 225 7.18 2.63 7.50
CA PRO A 225 7.82 1.74 8.48
C PRO A 225 9.07 2.34 9.15
N SER A 226 9.43 3.60 8.85
CA SER A 226 10.57 4.28 9.46
C SER A 226 10.47 5.80 9.33
N LEU A 227 11.10 6.53 10.27
CA LEU A 227 11.31 7.98 10.20
C LEU A 227 12.11 8.39 8.95
N ARG A 228 12.92 7.49 8.39
CA ARG A 228 13.70 7.74 7.18
C ARG A 228 12.82 8.05 5.97
N SER A 229 11.60 7.51 5.95
CA SER A 229 10.59 7.80 4.92
C SER A 229 9.96 9.19 5.05
N VAL A 230 10.10 9.86 6.20
CA VAL A 230 9.56 11.21 6.43
C VAL A 230 10.53 12.25 5.86
N PRO A 231 10.06 13.25 5.08
CA PRO A 231 10.88 14.34 4.59
C PRO A 231 11.61 15.06 5.72
N GLU A 232 12.85 15.49 5.47
CA GLU A 232 13.73 16.05 6.50
C GLU A 232 13.08 17.19 7.30
N TRP A 233 12.35 18.09 6.62
CA TRP A 233 11.67 19.22 7.24
C TRP A 233 10.47 18.83 8.12
N HIS A 234 9.96 17.60 8.00
CA HIS A 234 8.88 17.06 8.85
C HIS A 234 9.38 16.14 9.96
N ARG A 235 10.64 15.67 9.94
CA ARG A 235 11.18 14.71 10.93
C ARG A 235 11.18 15.19 12.38
N ARG A 236 10.89 16.46 12.65
CA ARG A 236 10.78 17.04 14.00
C ARG A 236 9.35 17.40 14.39
N ASP A 237 8.38 17.27 13.48
CA ASP A 237 6.97 17.48 13.79
C ASP A 237 6.42 16.25 14.52
N LEU A 238 5.82 16.45 15.69
CA LEU A 238 5.17 15.39 16.45
C LEU A 238 4.07 14.70 15.64
N LEU A 239 3.43 15.40 14.70
CA LEU A 239 2.41 14.82 13.84
C LEU A 239 2.97 13.73 12.92
N SER A 240 4.27 13.71 12.62
CA SER A 240 4.89 12.64 11.83
C SER A 240 4.78 11.26 12.48
N ALA A 241 4.61 11.19 13.79
CA ALA A 241 4.32 9.94 14.51
C ALA A 241 2.90 9.42 14.28
N ALA A 242 2.02 10.19 13.61
CA ALA A 242 0.77 9.70 13.06
C ALA A 242 0.97 8.96 11.73
N TYR A 243 2.06 9.24 11.02
CA TYR A 243 2.29 8.79 9.64
C TYR A 243 3.30 7.65 9.52
N ALA A 244 4.23 7.56 10.47
CA ALA A 244 5.28 6.55 10.49
C ALA A 244 5.45 5.92 11.89
N SER A 245 5.88 4.66 11.92
CA SER A 245 6.36 3.97 13.13
C SER A 245 7.75 3.39 12.88
N ASP A 246 8.56 3.18 13.91
CA ASP A 246 9.89 2.58 13.76
C ASP A 246 9.81 1.05 13.74
N LEU A 247 9.94 0.47 12.55
CA LEU A 247 9.98 -0.97 12.31
C LEU A 247 11.33 -1.43 11.75
N GLU A 248 12.39 -0.64 11.89
CA GLU A 248 13.71 -0.95 11.32
C GLU A 248 14.28 -2.28 11.81
N ALA A 249 13.94 -2.69 13.04
CA ALA A 249 14.31 -4.00 13.57
C ALA A 249 13.77 -5.18 12.74
N LEU A 250 12.56 -5.07 12.18
CA LEU A 250 12.00 -6.10 11.28
C LEU A 250 12.70 -6.12 9.92
N MET A 251 13.25 -4.99 9.48
CA MET A 251 13.97 -4.82 8.21
C MET A 251 15.46 -5.22 8.28
N ALA A 252 16.03 -5.21 9.48
CA ALA A 252 17.41 -5.63 9.75
C ALA A 252 17.51 -7.08 10.27
N GLY A 253 16.40 -7.70 10.64
CA GLY A 253 16.34 -9.03 11.22
C GLY A 253 16.67 -10.17 10.24
N PRO A 254 16.83 -11.41 10.75
CA PRO A 254 17.11 -12.59 9.92
C PRO A 254 15.97 -12.93 8.96
N ASP A 255 14.72 -12.64 9.36
CA ASP A 255 13.51 -12.86 8.57
C ASP A 255 13.06 -11.61 7.79
N ALA A 256 13.94 -10.61 7.68
CA ALA A 256 13.61 -9.36 7.03
C ALA A 256 13.17 -9.55 5.58
N PRO A 257 12.15 -8.81 5.12
CA PRO A 257 11.66 -8.89 3.76
C PRO A 257 12.67 -8.31 2.78
N ASP A 258 12.59 -8.71 1.52
CA ASP A 258 13.45 -8.19 0.46
C ASP A 258 13.00 -6.78 0.02
N LEU A 259 11.68 -6.53 0.05
CA LEU A 259 11.06 -5.24 -0.27
C LEU A 259 10.01 -4.87 0.77
N TRP A 260 9.98 -3.60 1.18
CA TRP A 260 8.91 -2.97 1.94
C TRP A 260 8.35 -1.78 1.17
N ALA A 261 7.16 -1.93 0.60
CA ALA A 261 6.46 -0.87 -0.11
C ALA A 261 5.52 -0.12 0.85
N HIS A 262 5.50 1.22 0.77
CA HIS A 262 4.54 2.02 1.54
C HIS A 262 4.00 3.26 0.80
N GLY A 263 3.04 3.95 1.43
CA GLY A 263 2.43 5.20 0.94
C GLY A 263 2.38 6.28 2.03
N HIS A 264 1.26 7.01 2.10
CA HIS A 264 0.79 7.94 3.13
C HIS A 264 1.57 9.25 3.32
N ILE A 265 2.89 9.23 3.12
CA ILE A 265 3.76 10.39 3.40
C ILE A 265 3.69 11.46 2.29
N HIS A 266 3.14 11.11 1.12
CA HIS A 266 3.14 11.95 -0.08
C HIS A 266 4.55 12.40 -0.49
N TRP A 267 5.54 11.57 -0.17
CA TRP A 267 6.93 11.76 -0.53
C TRP A 267 7.49 10.45 -1.07
N PRO A 268 7.96 10.42 -2.33
CA PRO A 268 8.57 9.23 -2.89
C PRO A 268 9.93 8.97 -2.23
N VAL A 269 10.16 7.71 -1.86
CA VAL A 269 11.44 7.26 -1.31
C VAL A 269 11.87 5.95 -1.93
N ASP A 270 13.18 5.74 -1.99
CA ASP A 270 13.80 4.47 -2.35
C ASP A 270 15.14 4.39 -1.60
N TYR A 271 15.21 3.55 -0.57
CA TYR A 271 16.40 3.40 0.27
C TYR A 271 16.53 1.98 0.82
N THR A 272 17.70 1.66 1.36
CA THR A 272 17.91 0.38 2.04
C THR A 272 17.96 0.56 3.56
N CYS A 273 17.25 -0.29 4.28
CA CYS A 273 17.29 -0.42 5.73
C CYS A 273 17.59 -1.87 6.11
N GLY A 274 18.77 -2.11 6.70
CA GLY A 274 19.24 -3.48 6.88
C GLY A 274 19.39 -4.19 5.53
N ARG A 275 18.65 -5.28 5.32
CA ARG A 275 18.59 -5.98 4.02
C ARG A 275 17.37 -5.62 3.17
N THR A 276 16.43 -4.89 3.73
CA THR A 276 15.17 -4.55 3.07
C THR A 276 15.35 -3.29 2.22
N ARG A 277 14.94 -3.35 0.95
CA ARG A 277 14.69 -2.15 0.15
C ARG A 277 13.35 -1.57 0.58
N VAL A 278 13.31 -0.30 0.95
CA VAL A 278 12.08 0.42 1.29
C VAL A 278 11.77 1.37 0.16
N ALA A 279 10.55 1.31 -0.37
CA ALA A 279 10.13 2.13 -1.50
C ALA A 279 8.71 2.66 -1.32
N SER A 280 8.45 3.85 -1.86
CA SER A 280 7.10 4.42 -1.96
C SER A 280 6.92 5.08 -3.32
N ALA A 281 5.68 5.05 -3.83
CA ALA A 281 5.31 5.73 -5.06
C ALA A 281 4.01 6.52 -4.89
N PRO A 282 3.95 7.46 -3.93
CA PRO A 282 2.75 8.24 -3.68
C PRO A 282 2.55 9.28 -4.77
N ARG A 283 1.32 9.42 -5.28
CA ARG A 283 0.96 10.56 -6.14
C ARG A 283 0.71 11.82 -5.32
N GLY A 284 0.01 11.69 -4.19
CA GLY A 284 -0.38 12.79 -3.33
C GLY A 284 -1.62 13.53 -3.82
N TYR A 285 -1.95 14.64 -3.18
CA TYR A 285 -3.13 15.44 -3.52
C TYR A 285 -2.91 16.26 -4.80
N LEU A 286 -4.01 16.58 -5.49
CA LEU A 286 -3.99 17.47 -6.65
C LEU A 286 -3.31 18.81 -6.29
N GLY A 287 -2.28 19.17 -7.07
CA GLY A 287 -1.51 20.40 -6.87
C GLY A 287 -0.35 20.26 -5.87
N GLU A 288 -0.14 19.11 -5.25
CA GLU A 288 1.09 18.87 -4.48
C GLU A 288 2.32 18.73 -5.39
N PRO A 289 3.52 19.09 -4.90
CA PRO A 289 4.75 18.91 -5.66
C PRO A 289 4.94 17.46 -6.11
N GLY A 290 5.15 17.28 -7.41
CA GLY A 290 5.41 15.96 -8.01
C GLY A 290 4.17 15.25 -8.55
N GLU A 291 2.95 15.64 -8.14
CA GLU A 291 1.69 15.00 -8.56
C GLU A 291 1.54 14.94 -10.09
N ALA A 292 1.69 16.07 -10.78
CA ALA A 292 1.52 16.14 -12.23
C ALA A 292 2.55 15.31 -13.03
N THR A 293 3.71 15.06 -12.43
CA THR A 293 4.79 14.26 -13.03
C THR A 293 4.85 12.84 -12.47
N TRP A 294 3.91 12.47 -11.58
CA TRP A 294 3.93 11.19 -10.90
C TRP A 294 3.90 10.03 -11.90
N ARG A 295 4.65 8.98 -11.57
CA ARG A 295 4.65 7.70 -12.28
C ARG A 295 4.70 6.57 -11.24
N PRO A 296 4.13 5.40 -11.54
CA PRO A 296 4.33 4.23 -10.70
C PRO A 296 5.82 3.88 -10.64
N HIS A 297 6.27 3.32 -9.52
CA HIS A 297 7.67 2.92 -9.35
C HIS A 297 7.85 1.46 -9.73
N LEU A 298 8.60 1.20 -10.80
CA LEU A 298 8.93 -0.15 -11.25
C LEU A 298 10.18 -0.66 -10.53
N ILE A 299 10.05 -1.81 -9.87
CA ILE A 299 11.14 -2.48 -9.18
C ILE A 299 11.30 -3.88 -9.76
N ASP A 300 12.50 -4.18 -10.25
CA ASP A 300 12.90 -5.56 -10.51
C ASP A 300 13.00 -6.31 -9.18
N LEU A 301 12.26 -7.41 -9.04
CA LEU A 301 12.33 -8.25 -7.87
C LEU A 301 13.71 -8.90 -7.77
N PRO A 302 14.35 -8.83 -6.59
CA PRO A 302 15.68 -9.40 -6.40
C PRO A 302 15.65 -10.91 -6.71
N PRO A 303 16.78 -11.48 -7.15
CA PRO A 303 16.89 -12.93 -7.30
C PRO A 303 16.65 -13.60 -5.95
N ALA A 304 16.25 -14.87 -5.98
CA ALA A 304 16.13 -15.68 -4.77
C ALA A 304 17.43 -15.55 -3.97
N ALA A 305 17.35 -15.12 -2.71
CA ALA A 305 18.55 -15.11 -1.89
C ALA A 305 18.87 -16.58 -1.59
N HIS A 306 19.82 -17.14 -2.34
CA HIS A 306 20.41 -18.43 -2.01
C HIS A 306 20.88 -18.32 -0.57
N THR A 307 20.24 -19.06 0.32
CA THR A 307 20.80 -19.32 1.64
C THR A 307 22.01 -20.19 1.36
N ASP A 308 23.20 -19.59 1.28
CA ASP A 308 24.40 -20.38 1.43
C ASP A 308 24.25 -21.14 2.75
N PRO A 309 24.44 -22.48 2.76
CA PRO A 309 24.46 -23.21 4.00
C PRO A 309 25.52 -22.59 4.92
N PRO A 310 25.30 -22.55 6.25
CA PRO A 310 26.31 -22.06 7.16
C PRO A 310 27.62 -22.82 6.90
N PRO A 311 28.78 -22.15 6.93
CA PRO A 311 30.05 -22.84 6.75
C PRO A 311 30.17 -23.93 7.82
N ASP A 312 30.52 -25.14 7.38
CA ASP A 312 30.77 -26.33 8.21
C ASP A 312 31.79 -26.07 9.34
#